data_AF-A0A178V9T9-F1
#
_entry.id   AF-A0A178V9T9-F1
#
_cell.length_a   1.000
_cell.length_b   1.000
_cell.length_c   1.000
_cell.angle_alpha   90.00
_cell.angle_beta   90.00
_cell.angle_gamma   90.00
#
_symmetry.space_group_name_H-M   'P 1'
#
loop_
_entity.id
_entity.type
_entity.pdbx_description
1 polymer ?
#
loop_
_entity_poly.entity_id
_entity_poly.type
_entity_poly.pdbx_seq_one_letter_code
_entity_poly.pdbx_strand_id
1 'polypeptide(L)' 'MMEKGKGTILFTGCSASLNGIAGFSELCCGKFALRALSQCLAKEYQAFGIHVAHVIIDGVVGPPRYTQLCDHFPL' A
#
# COMPACT_ATOMS: atom_id res chain seq x y z
N MET A 1 -4.88 -9.52 18.19
CA MET A 1 -4.77 -10.52 17.10
C MET A 1 -3.90 -11.68 17.51
N MET A 2 -2.70 -11.45 18.07
CA MET A 2 -1.80 -12.53 18.53
C MET A 2 -2.44 -13.49 19.55
N GLU A 3 -3.09 -12.97 20.61
CA GLU A 3 -3.79 -13.82 21.60
C GLU A 3 -4.89 -14.70 20.98
N LYS A 4 -5.47 -14.26 19.86
CA LYS A 4 -6.51 -15.00 19.14
C LYS A 4 -5.93 -16.01 18.13
N GLY A 5 -4.62 -16.00 17.90
CA GLY A 5 -3.93 -16.84 16.90
C GLY A 5 -4.40 -16.63 15.46
N LYS A 6 -5.10 -15.53 15.17
CA LYS A 6 -5.65 -15.23 13.84
C LYS A 6 -5.80 -13.72 13.61
N GLY A 7 -5.50 -13.29 12.39
CA GLY A 7 -5.73 -11.92 11.95
C GLY A 7 -5.24 -11.67 10.53
N THR A 8 -5.69 -10.57 9.95
CA THR A 8 -5.22 -10.11 8.64
C THR A 8 -5.01 -8.60 8.67
N ILE A 9 -3.86 -8.16 8.16
CA ILE A 9 -3.50 -6.75 7.99
C ILE A 9 -3.27 -6.50 6.50
N LEU A 10 -4.01 -5.54 5.95
CA LEU A 10 -3.88 -5.13 4.55
C LEU A 10 -3.37 -3.70 4.48
N PHE A 11 -2.20 -3.51 3.87
CA PHE A 11 -1.66 -2.20 3.56
C PHE A 11 -2.04 -1.81 2.14
N THR A 12 -2.50 -0.57 1.95
CA THR A 12 -2.81 -0.03 0.63
C THR A 12 -1.62 0.74 0.07
N GLY A 13 -1.10 0.26 -1.06
CA GLY A 13 -0.09 0.94 -1.87
C GLY A 13 -0.57 1.20 -3.29
N CYS A 14 0.36 1.68 -4.10
CA CYS A 14 0.17 1.91 -5.54
C CYS A 14 1.48 1.55 -6.25
N SER A 15 1.54 1.73 -7.57
CA SER A 15 2.75 1.49 -8.38
C SER A 15 4.01 2.17 -7.84
N ALA A 16 3.89 3.30 -7.12
CA ALA A 16 5.00 3.97 -6.43
C ALA A 16 5.62 3.14 -5.28
N SER A 17 4.97 2.07 -4.83
CA SER A 17 5.54 1.09 -3.89
C SER A 17 6.50 0.10 -4.55
N LEU A 18 6.53 0.05 -5.89
CA LEU A 18 7.33 -0.89 -6.68
C LEU A 18 8.39 -0.16 -7.50
N ASN A 19 8.04 1.00 -8.05
CA ASN A 19 8.88 1.76 -8.97
C ASN A 19 9.01 3.22 -8.51
N GLY A 20 10.18 3.83 -8.75
CA GLY A 20 10.34 5.27 -8.63
C GLY A 20 9.64 5.98 -9.79
N ILE A 21 8.84 7.01 -9.49
CA ILE A 21 8.12 7.80 -10.48
C ILE A 21 8.66 9.24 -10.43
N ALA A 22 9.12 9.76 -11.56
CA ALA A 22 9.65 11.11 -11.66
C ALA A 22 8.58 12.14 -11.22
N GLY A 23 8.97 13.11 -10.38
CA GLY A 23 8.04 14.11 -9.83
C GLY A 23 7.25 13.67 -8.59
N PHE A 24 7.37 12.40 -8.16
CA PHE A 24 6.64 11.85 -7.00
C PHE A 24 7.58 11.28 -5.92
N SER A 25 8.75 11.90 -5.69
CA SER A 25 9.78 11.40 -4.76
C SER A 25 9.27 11.20 -3.33
N GLU A 26 8.50 12.15 -2.81
CA GLU A 26 7.92 12.10 -1.45
C GLU A 26 6.94 10.92 -1.31
N LEU A 27 6.08 10.72 -2.31
CA LEU A 27 5.13 9.60 -2.35
C LEU A 27 5.86 8.26 -2.47
N CYS A 28 6.81 8.16 -3.40
CA CYS A 28 7.59 6.94 -3.61
C CYS A 28 8.32 6.55 -2.32
N CYS A 29 9.02 7.48 -1.66
CA CYS A 29 9.73 7.21 -0.42
C CYS A 29 8.83 6.54 0.63
N GLY A 30 7.67 7.13 0.92
CA GLY A 30 6.71 6.57 1.88
C GLY A 30 6.14 5.22 1.44
N LYS A 31 5.86 5.04 0.15
CA LYS A 31 5.26 3.82 -0.40
C LYS A 31 6.23 2.63 -0.46
N PHE A 32 7.52 2.88 -0.71
CA PHE A 32 8.57 1.86 -0.56
C PHE A 32 8.75 1.45 0.90
N ALA A 33 8.79 2.43 1.82
CA ALA A 33 8.89 2.15 3.26
C ALA A 33 7.70 1.34 3.77
N LEU A 34 6.48 1.67 3.32
CA LEU A 34 5.25 0.94 3.67
C LEU A 34 5.28 -0.52 3.19
N ARG A 35 5.78 -0.76 1.97
CA ARG A 35 5.98 -2.12 1.44
C ARG A 35 6.99 -2.89 2.27
N ALA A 36 8.11 -2.27 2.63
CA ALA A 36 9.13 -2.89 3.48
C ALA A 36 8.56 -3.25 4.86
N LEU A 37 7.83 -2.33 5.50
CA LEU A 37 7.15 -2.56 6.78
C LEU A 37 6.18 -3.75 6.69
N SER A 38 5.34 -3.79 5.66
CA SER A 38 4.42 -4.92 5.44
C SER A 38 5.16 -6.26 5.35
N GLN A 39 6.35 -6.29 4.73
CA GLN A 39 7.15 -7.50 4.63
C GLN A 39 7.80 -7.89 5.96
N CYS A 40 8.29 -6.92 6.74
CA CYS A 40 8.81 -7.18 8.09
C CYS A 40 7.71 -7.79 8.97
N LEU A 41 6.54 -7.14 9.02
CA LEU A 41 5.40 -7.62 9.81
C LEU A 41 4.91 -9.00 9.35
N ALA A 42 4.90 -9.27 8.04
CA ALA A 42 4.58 -10.61 7.54
C ALA A 42 5.55 -11.66 8.10
N LYS A 43 6.86 -11.39 8.08
CA LYS A 43 7.88 -12.33 8.57
C LYS A 43 7.81 -12.52 10.08
N GLU A 44 7.58 -11.46 10.83
CA GLU A 44 7.52 -11.46 12.29
C GLU A 44 6.25 -12.14 12.81
N TYR A 45 5.10 -11.89 12.17
CA TYR A 45 3.80 -12.25 12.74
C TYR A 45 3.08 -13.42 12.05
N GLN A 46 3.58 -13.91 10.90
CA GLN A 46 2.97 -15.08 10.24
C GLN A 46 2.95 -16.33 11.13
N ALA A 47 4.00 -16.55 11.93
CA ALA A 47 4.09 -17.72 12.81
C ALA A 47 3.03 -17.70 13.92
N PHE A 48 2.48 -16.52 14.22
CA PHE A 48 1.40 -16.31 15.19
C PHE A 48 0.00 -16.31 14.54
N GLY A 49 -0.11 -16.75 13.28
CA GLY A 49 -1.38 -16.82 12.55
C GLY A 49 -1.87 -15.47 12.01
N ILE A 50 -1.00 -14.46 11.91
CA ILE A 50 -1.35 -13.14 11.37
C ILE A 50 -0.84 -13.04 9.93
N HIS A 51 -1.76 -12.89 8.98
CA HIS A 51 -1.44 -12.69 7.57
C HIS A 51 -1.31 -11.20 7.27
N VAL A 52 -0.24 -10.80 6.60
CA VAL A 52 -0.01 -9.41 6.21
C VAL A 52 0.20 -9.34 4.71
N ALA A 53 -0.51 -8.44 4.04
CA ALA A 53 -0.37 -8.22 2.59
C ALA A 53 -0.32 -6.72 2.26
N HIS A 54 0.52 -6.39 1.27
CA HIS A 54 0.59 -5.07 0.68
C HIS A 54 -0.11 -5.08 -0.67
N VAL A 55 -1.29 -4.49 -0.74
CA VAL A 55 -2.18 -4.48 -1.91
C VAL A 55 -1.90 -3.25 -2.75
N ILE A 56 -1.65 -3.46 -4.04
CA ILE A 56 -1.46 -2.38 -5.02
C ILE A 56 -2.83 -2.01 -5.59
N ILE A 57 -3.21 -0.74 -5.44
CA ILE A 57 -4.42 -0.16 -6.02
C ILE A 57 -3.99 1.05 -6.84
N ASP A 58 -4.04 0.91 -8.16
CA ASP A 58 -3.76 2.00 -9.09
C ASP A 58 -5.06 2.56 -9.64
N GLY A 59 -5.16 3.89 -9.62
CA GLY A 59 -6.36 4.63 -9.96
C GLY A 59 -6.75 5.64 -8.89
N VAL A 60 -7.65 6.55 -9.25
CA VAL A 60 -8.19 7.54 -8.33
C VAL A 60 -9.29 6.89 -7.50
N VAL A 61 -9.09 6.86 -6.18
CA VAL A 61 -10.11 6.41 -5.22
C VAL A 61 -10.63 7.63 -4.50
N GLY A 62 -11.89 7.96 -4.73
CA GLY A 62 -12.50 9.15 -4.14
C GLY A 62 -13.99 9.27 -4.48
N PRO A 63 -14.67 10.29 -3.94
CA PRO A 63 -16.05 10.57 -4.29
C PRO A 63 -16.20 10.85 -5.81
N PRO A 64 -17.40 10.70 -6.39
CA PRO A 64 -17.62 10.76 -7.84
C PRO A 64 -17.10 12.02 -8.56
N ARG A 65 -16.90 13.11 -7.82
CA ARG A 65 -16.38 14.39 -8.36
C ARG A 65 -14.87 14.38 -8.64
N TYR A 66 -14.12 13.41 -8.11
CA TYR A 66 -12.66 13.34 -8.29
C TYR A 66 -12.23 12.77 -9.65
N THR A 67 -13.13 12.10 -10.37
CA THR A 67 -12.87 11.57 -11.72
C THR A 67 -12.58 12.67 -12.74
N GLN A 68 -13.07 13.90 -12.53
CA GLN A 68 -12.81 15.05 -13.42
C GLN A 68 -11.35 15.54 -13.35
N LEU A 69 -10.61 15.18 -12.29
CA LEU A 69 -9.20 15.51 -12.14
C LEU A 69 -8.29 14.59 -12.98
N CYS A 70 -8.76 13.37 -13.31
CA CYS A 70 -8.04 12.43 -14.18
C CYS A 70 -7.82 12.96 -15.59
N ASP A 71 -8.66 13.88 -16.07
CA ASP A 71 -8.50 14.48 -17.41
C ASP A 71 -7.30 15.44 -17.49
N HIS A 72 -6.77 15.89 -16.34
CA HIS A 72 -5.69 16.89 -16.26
C HIS A 72 -4.36 16.33 -15.72
N PHE A 73 -4.34 15.12 -15.16
CA PHE A 73 -3.14 14.45 -14.68
C PHE A 73 -2.96 13.12 -15.44
N PRO A 74 -2.12 13.09 -16.49
CA PRO A 74 -1.77 11.83 -17.13
C PRO A 74 -0.85 11.08 -16.16
N LEU A 75 -1.38 10.04 -15.53
CA LEU A 75 -0.56 8.99 -14.94
C LEU A 75 -0.03 8.08 -16.05
#